data_AF-A0A150THM4-F1
#
_entry.id   AF-A0A150THM4-F1
#
_cell.length_a   1.000
_cell.length_b   1.000
_cell.length_c   1.000
_cell.angle_alpha   90.00
_cell.angle_beta   90.00
_cell.angle_gamma   90.00
#
_symmetry.space_group_name_H-M   'P 1'
#
loop_
_entity.id
_entity.type
_entity.pdbx_description
1 polymer ?
#
loop_
_entity_poly.entity_id
_entity_poly.type
_entity_poly.pdbx_seq_one_letter_code
_entity_poly.pdbx_strand_id
1 'polypeptide(L)'
;MLRIIKEQLEIFSAARLHAVAEALADRALERHQAACVRFGREELASMLEPEIAFAHAVGFRSISMLERYIDVGAALGPGFGFGAKEQWARDILSRQDLSPAAKLEHIEETAIFVLLARR
;
A
#
# COMPACT_ATOMS: atom_id res chain seq x y z
N MET A 1 28.79 -1.54 24.21
CA MET A 1 28.78 -1.50 22.74
C MET A 1 27.73 -2.49 22.25
N LEU A 2 26.56 -2.03 21.80
CA LEU A 2 25.48 -2.92 21.33
C LEU A 2 25.89 -3.52 19.98
N ARG A 3 26.21 -4.83 19.97
CA ARG A 3 26.35 -5.59 18.73
C ARG A 3 24.94 -5.97 18.28
N ILE A 4 24.34 -5.15 17.43
CA ILE A 4 23.07 -5.50 16.79
C ILE A 4 23.38 -6.59 15.77
N ILE A 5 22.81 -7.77 15.98
CA ILE A 5 22.97 -8.92 15.09
C ILE A 5 21.93 -8.79 13.96
N LYS A 6 22.27 -9.22 12.74
CA LYS A 6 21.41 -9.11 11.55
C LYS A 6 19.98 -9.61 11.81
N GLU A 7 19.82 -10.72 12.52
CA GLU A 7 18.50 -11.28 12.87
C GLU A 7 17.65 -10.30 13.70
N GLN A 8 18.26 -9.50 14.59
CA GLN A 8 17.52 -8.51 15.38
C GLN A 8 16.99 -7.37 14.51
N LEU A 9 17.75 -6.92 13.51
CA LEU A 9 17.29 -5.90 12.56
C LEU A 9 16.11 -6.39 11.73
N GLU A 10 16.14 -7.65 11.32
CA GLU A 10 15.05 -8.27 10.56
C GLU A 10 13.77 -8.34 11.41
N ILE A 11 13.88 -8.72 12.70
CA ILE A 11 12.75 -8.71 13.65
C ILE A 11 12.19 -7.29 13.82
N PHE A 12 13.04 -6.28 14.04
CA PHE A 12 12.58 -4.90 14.18
C PHE A 12 11.93 -4.37 12.90
N SER A 13 12.45 -4.75 11.74
CA SER A 13 11.88 -4.36 10.44
C SER A 13 10.50 -4.99 10.24
N ALA A 14 10.34 -6.28 10.56
CA ALA A 14 9.07 -6.97 10.47
C ALA A 14 8.03 -6.40 11.44
N ALA A 15 8.41 -6.20 12.71
CA ALA A 15 7.53 -5.60 13.72
C ALA A 15 7.08 -4.19 13.32
N ARG A 16 7.98 -3.39 12.74
CA ARG A 16 7.65 -2.05 12.25
C ARG A 16 6.69 -2.11 11.05
N LEU A 17 6.90 -3.02 10.11
CA LEU A 17 6.01 -3.19 8.96
C LEU A 17 4.60 -3.57 9.44
N HIS A 18 4.51 -4.54 10.35
CA HIS A 18 3.24 -4.97 10.94
C HIS A 18 2.50 -3.81 11.62
N ALA A 19 3.20 -3.03 12.46
CA ALA A 19 2.59 -1.87 13.13
C ALA A 19 2.08 -0.80 12.14
N VAL A 20 2.77 -0.60 11.02
CA VAL A 20 2.30 0.31 9.95
C VAL A 20 1.07 -0.28 9.26
N ALA A 21 1.06 -1.59 9.00
CA ALA A 21 -0.07 -2.27 8.38
C ALA A 21 -1.32 -2.23 9.27
N GLU A 22 -1.16 -2.45 10.57
CA GLU A 22 -2.22 -2.28 11.57
C GLU A 22 -2.81 -0.86 11.56
N ALA A 23 -1.94 0.17 11.61
CA ALA A 23 -2.39 1.55 11.59
C ALA A 23 -3.13 1.91 10.28
N LEU A 24 -2.69 1.38 9.14
CA LEU A 24 -3.37 1.58 7.86
C LEU A 24 -4.67 0.78 7.74
N ALA A 25 -4.73 -0.42 8.34
CA ALA A 25 -5.96 -1.21 8.41
C ALA A 25 -7.05 -0.51 9.21
N ASP A 26 -6.70 0.09 10.36
CA ASP A 26 -7.61 0.89 11.17
C ASP A 26 -8.20 2.05 10.35
N ARG A 27 -7.35 2.79 9.63
CA ARG A 27 -7.79 3.89 8.76
C ARG A 27 -8.61 3.42 7.57
N ALA A 28 -8.27 2.27 6.98
CA ALA A 28 -9.02 1.70 5.87
C ALA A 28 -10.43 1.27 6.31
N LEU A 29 -10.58 0.70 7.52
CA LEU A 29 -11.87 0.39 8.11
C LEU A 29 -12.71 1.65 8.35
N GLU A 30 -12.10 2.73 8.82
CA GLU A 30 -12.79 4.01 9.04
C GLU A 30 -13.28 4.64 7.73
N ARG A 31 -12.43 4.66 6.69
CA ARG A 31 -12.67 5.42 5.46
C ARG A 31 -13.35 4.63 4.35
N HIS A 32 -13.14 3.32 4.30
CA HIS A 32 -13.56 2.45 3.21
C HIS A 32 -14.38 1.25 3.69
N GLN A 33 -15.33 1.48 4.61
CA GLN A 33 -16.17 0.43 5.21
C GLN A 33 -16.75 -0.55 4.19
N ALA A 34 -17.22 -0.06 3.03
CA ALA A 34 -17.79 -0.90 1.98
C ALA A 34 -16.75 -1.86 1.34
N ALA A 35 -15.51 -1.40 1.14
CA ALA A 35 -14.43 -2.23 0.59
C ALA A 35 -13.88 -3.21 1.63
N CYS A 36 -13.98 -2.86 2.91
CA CYS A 36 -13.49 -3.65 4.04
C CYS A 36 -14.54 -4.59 4.67
N VAL A 37 -15.79 -4.58 4.20
CA VAL A 37 -16.94 -5.17 4.92
C VAL A 37 -16.80 -6.67 5.26
N ARG A 38 -15.90 -7.37 4.55
CA ARG A 38 -15.67 -8.82 4.68
C ARG A 38 -14.43 -9.17 5.49
N PHE A 39 -13.64 -8.20 5.91
CA PHE A 39 -12.32 -8.42 6.48
C PHE A 39 -12.25 -7.86 7.89
N GLY A 40 -11.72 -8.67 8.82
CA GLY A 40 -11.35 -8.18 10.14
C GLY A 40 -10.11 -7.29 10.09
N ARG A 41 -9.88 -6.51 11.15
CA ARG A 41 -8.68 -5.65 11.27
C ARG A 41 -7.38 -6.42 11.04
N GLU A 42 -7.21 -7.57 11.70
CA GLU A 42 -5.99 -8.40 11.58
C GLU A 42 -5.81 -8.97 10.16
N GLU A 43 -6.92 -9.33 9.52
CA GLU A 43 -6.91 -9.84 8.15
C GLU A 43 -6.51 -8.73 7.17
N LEU A 44 -7.06 -7.52 7.33
CA LEU A 44 -6.66 -6.35 6.56
C LEU A 44 -5.18 -6.01 6.77
N ALA A 45 -4.70 -6.00 8.01
CA ALA A 45 -3.28 -5.74 8.29
C ALA A 45 -2.38 -6.76 7.56
N SER A 46 -2.72 -8.05 7.67
CA SER A 46 -1.99 -9.12 6.97
C SER A 46 -2.01 -8.97 5.45
N MET A 47 -3.13 -8.52 4.87
CA MET A 47 -3.24 -8.25 3.44
C MET A 47 -2.45 -7.01 2.99
N LEU A 48 -2.38 -5.99 3.84
CA LEU A 48 -1.69 -4.73 3.55
C LEU A 48 -0.18 -4.85 3.66
N GLU A 49 0.36 -5.72 4.53
CA GLU A 49 1.80 -5.94 4.68
C GLU A 49 2.58 -6.11 3.37
N PRO A 50 2.21 -7.06 2.46
CA PRO A 50 2.93 -7.23 1.21
C PRO A 50 2.83 -5.99 0.29
N GLU A 51 1.70 -5.28 0.31
CA GLU A 51 1.52 -4.06 -0.47
C GLU A 51 2.35 -2.90 0.08
N ILE A 52 2.46 -2.76 1.40
CA ILE A 52 3.31 -1.75 2.04
C ILE A 52 4.78 -2.07 1.78
N ALA A 53 5.17 -3.34 1.87
CA ALA A 53 6.52 -3.77 1.53
C ALA A 53 6.86 -3.44 0.07
N PHE A 54 5.93 -3.69 -0.85
CA PHE A 54 6.09 -3.32 -2.26
C PHE A 54 6.16 -1.80 -2.47
N ALA A 55 5.25 -1.04 -1.85
CA ALA A 55 5.24 0.41 -1.84
C ALA A 55 6.58 1.01 -1.33
N HIS A 56 7.14 0.41 -0.27
CA HIS A 56 8.46 0.79 0.25
C HIS A 56 9.59 0.51 -0.75
N ALA A 57 9.53 -0.60 -1.48
CA ALA A 57 10.53 -0.96 -2.49
C ALA A 57 10.54 0.01 -3.67
N VAL A 58 9.39 0.60 -4.01
CA VAL A 58 9.25 1.60 -5.08
C VAL A 58 9.46 3.05 -4.60
N GLY A 59 9.73 3.25 -3.31
CA GLY A 59 10.15 4.53 -2.73
C GLY A 59 9.08 5.28 -1.93
N PHE A 60 7.90 4.70 -1.67
CA PHE A 60 6.90 5.31 -0.79
C PHE A 60 7.34 5.12 0.66
N ARG A 61 7.64 6.22 1.35
CA ARG A 61 8.23 6.19 2.71
C ARG A 61 7.38 6.89 3.76
N SER A 62 6.50 7.80 3.37
CA SER A 62 5.65 8.52 4.32
C SER A 62 4.33 7.80 4.53
N ILE A 63 3.81 7.86 5.75
CA ILE A 63 2.46 7.36 6.09
C ILE A 63 1.42 7.94 5.12
N SER A 64 1.49 9.24 4.82
CA SER A 64 0.54 9.88 3.90
C SER A 64 0.59 9.32 2.47
N MET A 65 1.77 8.94 1.94
CA MET A 65 1.84 8.28 0.63
C MET A 65 1.23 6.88 0.68
N LEU A 66 1.50 6.14 1.75
CA LEU A 66 0.94 4.80 1.93
C LEU A 66 -0.58 4.86 2.06
N GLU A 67 -1.12 5.80 2.84
CA GLU A 67 -2.56 6.03 2.95
C GLU A 67 -3.20 6.29 1.59
N ARG A 68 -2.65 7.21 0.80
CA ARG A 68 -3.14 7.50 -0.56
C ARG A 68 -3.07 6.28 -1.47
N TYR A 69 -1.96 5.53 -1.44
CA TYR A 69 -1.81 4.30 -2.21
C TYR A 69 -2.85 3.24 -1.82
N ILE A 70 -3.11 3.06 -0.51
CA ILE A 70 -4.14 2.15 -0.01
C ILE A 70 -5.55 2.64 -0.35
N ASP A 71 -5.82 3.95 -0.30
CA ASP A 71 -7.10 4.55 -0.70
C ASP A 71 -7.41 4.25 -2.18
N VAL A 72 -6.41 4.36 -3.06
CA VAL A 72 -6.56 3.96 -4.47
C VAL A 72 -6.86 2.46 -4.58
N GLY A 73 -6.15 1.63 -3.84
CA GLY A 73 -6.40 0.19 -3.79
C GLY A 73 -7.82 -0.15 -3.35
N ALA A 74 -8.33 0.54 -2.33
CA ALA A 74 -9.70 0.38 -1.83
C ALA A 74 -10.74 0.73 -2.89
N ALA A 75 -10.52 1.82 -3.61
CA ALA A 75 -11.43 2.30 -4.65
C ALA A 75 -11.51 1.33 -5.84
N LEU A 76 -10.38 0.72 -6.20
CA LEU A 76 -10.28 -0.21 -7.33
C LEU A 76 -10.94 -1.56 -7.09
N GLY A 77 -11.14 -1.96 -5.84
CA GLY A 77 -11.89 -3.16 -5.48
C GLY A 77 -11.49 -3.78 -4.15
N PRO A 78 -12.24 -4.80 -3.70
CA PRO A 78 -11.97 -5.49 -2.44
C PRO A 78 -10.62 -6.20 -2.50
N GLY A 79 -9.87 -6.08 -1.40
CA GLY A 79 -8.64 -6.84 -1.17
C GLY A 79 -7.33 -6.12 -1.47
N PHE A 80 -7.34 -4.78 -1.46
CA PHE A 80 -6.18 -3.89 -1.31
C PHE A 80 -4.90 -4.48 -1.90
N GLY A 81 -4.74 -4.36 -3.21
CA GLY A 81 -3.54 -4.83 -3.87
C GLY A 81 -3.68 -4.78 -5.37
N PHE A 82 -3.20 -3.70 -5.95
CA PHE A 82 -3.26 -3.42 -7.38
C PHE A 82 -1.87 -3.21 -7.98
N GLY A 83 -0.88 -2.72 -7.21
CA GLY A 83 0.45 -2.42 -7.74
C GLY A 83 1.15 -3.61 -8.38
N ALA A 84 0.96 -4.81 -7.84
CA ALA A 84 1.49 -6.04 -8.43
C ALA A 84 0.51 -6.73 -9.40
N LYS A 85 -0.80 -6.45 -9.36
CA LYS A 85 -1.82 -7.18 -10.14
C LYS A 85 -2.17 -6.49 -11.46
N GLU A 86 -2.21 -5.16 -11.45
CA GLU A 86 -2.60 -4.33 -12.57
C GLU A 86 -1.38 -3.93 -13.40
N GLN A 87 -1.41 -4.22 -14.72
CA GLN A 87 -0.26 -3.94 -15.60
C GLN A 87 0.06 -2.44 -15.64
N TRP A 88 -0.96 -1.58 -15.75
CA TRP A 88 -0.77 -0.12 -15.80
C TRP A 88 -0.09 0.42 -14.53
N ALA A 89 -0.40 -0.15 -13.37
CA ALA A 89 0.21 0.26 -12.11
C ALA A 89 1.69 -0.15 -12.07
N ARG A 90 2.01 -1.37 -12.52
CA ARG A 90 3.40 -1.84 -12.66
C ARG A 90 4.20 -0.94 -13.60
N ASP A 91 3.62 -0.55 -14.72
CA ASP A 91 4.29 0.31 -15.71
C ASP A 91 4.66 1.65 -15.07
N ILE A 92 3.74 2.32 -14.39
CA ILE A 92 4.00 3.59 -13.67
C ILE A 92 5.05 3.39 -12.56
N LEU A 93 4.92 2.33 -11.76
CA LEU A 93 5.82 2.09 -10.63
C LEU A 93 7.25 1.74 -11.06
N SER A 94 7.41 1.12 -12.23
CA SER A 94 8.71 0.75 -12.80
C SER A 94 9.51 1.94 -13.37
N ARG A 95 8.84 3.07 -13.65
CA ARG A 95 9.47 4.27 -14.22
C ARG A 95 10.55 4.83 -13.30
N GLN A 96 11.78 4.92 -13.81
CA GLN A 96 12.92 5.48 -13.06
C GLN A 96 13.04 7.00 -13.22
N ASP A 97 12.38 7.55 -14.24
CA ASP A 97 12.34 8.98 -14.53
C ASP A 97 11.36 9.76 -13.63
N LEU A 98 10.53 9.05 -12.84
CA LEU A 98 9.55 9.64 -11.95
C LEU A 98 9.97 9.57 -10.48
N SER A 99 9.74 10.66 -9.76
CA SER A 99 9.82 10.67 -8.30
C SER A 99 8.71 9.81 -7.68
N PRO A 100 8.86 9.31 -6.44
CA PRO A 100 7.80 8.56 -5.77
C PRO A 100 6.47 9.32 -5.67
N ALA A 101 6.51 10.64 -5.44
CA ALA A 101 5.31 11.47 -5.42
C ALA A 101 4.62 11.51 -6.80
N ALA A 102 5.39 11.72 -7.87
CA ALA A 102 4.86 11.75 -9.23
C ALA A 102 4.26 10.39 -9.66
N LYS A 103 4.87 9.27 -9.24
CA LYS A 103 4.31 7.92 -9.47
C LYS A 103 2.92 7.78 -8.84
N LEU A 104 2.78 8.25 -7.60
CA LEU A 104 1.51 8.16 -6.89
C LEU A 104 0.44 9.04 -7.53
N GLU A 105 0.79 10.26 -7.96
CA GLU A 105 -0.11 11.14 -8.70
C GLU A 105 -0.59 10.48 -10.01
N HIS A 106 0.33 9.94 -10.81
CA HIS A 106 -0.04 9.23 -12.04
C HIS A 106 -0.91 7.98 -11.79
N ILE A 107 -0.67 7.27 -10.67
CA ILE A 107 -1.50 6.14 -10.26
C ILE A 107 -2.93 6.60 -9.96
N GLU A 108 -3.09 7.68 -9.19
CA GLU A 108 -4.39 8.24 -8.84
C GLU A 108 -5.15 8.71 -10.08
N GLU A 109 -4.48 9.46 -10.97
CA GLU A 109 -5.04 9.89 -12.25
C GLU A 109 -5.52 8.69 -13.08
N THR A 110 -4.67 7.68 -13.24
CA THR A 110 -4.99 6.48 -14.03
C THR A 110 -6.14 5.69 -13.39
N ALA A 111 -6.16 5.57 -12.06
CA ALA A 111 -7.22 4.89 -11.34
C ALA A 111 -8.59 5.54 -11.58
N ILE A 112 -8.67 6.87 -11.67
CA ILE A 112 -9.92 7.57 -12.00
C ILE A 112 -10.45 7.12 -13.37
N PHE A 113 -9.60 7.07 -14.39
CA PHE A 113 -10.01 6.61 -15.72
C PHE A 113 -10.45 5.14 -15.73
N VAL A 114 -9.75 4.28 -15.00
CA VAL A 114 -10.11 2.86 -14.85
C VAL A 114 -11.48 2.72 -14.18
N LEU A 115 -11.75 3.48 -13.11
CA LEU A 115 -13.03 3.46 -12.41
C LEU A 115 -14.18 3.96 -13.27
N LEU A 116 -13.94 4.99 -14.09
CA LEU A 116 -14.93 5.49 -15.04
C LEU A 116 -15.24 4.47 -16.14
N ALA A 117 -14.24 3.73 -16.61
CA ALA A 117 -14.42 2.70 -17.65
C ALA A 117 -15.09 1.41 -17.14
N ARG A 118 -15.12 1.18 -15.82
CA ARG A 118 -15.76 0.01 -15.18
C ARG A 118 -17.25 0.23 -14.86
N ARG A 119 -17.78 1.44 -15.08
CA ARG A 119 -19.21 1.78 -14.92
C ARG A 119 -19.95 1.65 -16.23
#